data_AF-A0A831L2I7-F1
#
_entry.id   AF-A0A831L2I7-F1
#
_cell.length_a   1.000
_cell.length_b   1.000
_cell.length_c   1.000
_cell.angle_alpha   90.00
_cell.angle_beta   90.00
_cell.angle_gamma   90.00
#
_symmetry.space_group_name_H-M   'P 1'
#
loop_
_entity.id
_entity.type
_entity.pdbx_description
1 polymer ?
#
loop_
_entity_poly.entity_id
_entity_poly.type
_entity_poly.pdbx_seq_one_letter_code
_entity_poly.pdbx_strand_id
1 'polypeptide(L)'
;METFTPPRPMVPSPGFVREREAALGELASAISKGEIDAPLLPLIRAFAQVPACYTIQSCYGHFVHGGQPDIHNIRRLEAGRIPVNRMTYRIAYVTVCIENSRAGHLLRQDLEAVARMDPDNIQFGSADWFWDQTVNTYSLQVSPSRFRTEDSCTLYIDEALVVQEVRDQFFTELMRVVRRHLPSGW
;
A
#
# COMPACT_ATOMS: atom_id res chain seq x y z
N MET A 1 0.68 -15.10 7.65
CA MET A 1 0.12 -13.80 8.10
C MET A 1 -1.01 -13.50 7.15
N GLU A 2 -2.25 -13.40 7.62
CA GLU A 2 -3.37 -13.03 6.75
C GLU A 2 -3.23 -11.54 6.39
N THR A 3 -3.08 -11.25 5.10
CA THR A 3 -2.89 -9.88 4.60
C THR A 3 -4.21 -9.11 4.45
N PHE A 4 -5.36 -9.80 4.55
CA PHE A 4 -6.67 -9.19 4.42
C PHE A 4 -7.69 -9.72 5.43
N THR A 5 -8.25 -8.78 6.19
CA THR A 5 -9.50 -8.92 6.94
C THR A 5 -10.43 -7.78 6.47
N PRO A 6 -11.76 -7.97 6.43
CA PRO A 6 -12.68 -6.87 6.12
C PRO A 6 -12.40 -5.63 6.97
N PRO A 7 -12.56 -4.41 6.42
CA PRO A 7 -12.21 -3.18 7.11
C PRO A 7 -13.03 -3.05 8.40
N ARG A 8 -12.33 -2.88 9.52
CA ARG A 8 -12.96 -2.71 10.84
C ARG A 8 -13.52 -1.29 10.98
N PRO A 9 -14.54 -1.07 11.82
CA PRO A 9 -14.99 0.28 12.13
C PRO A 9 -13.89 1.05 12.88
N MET A 10 -13.83 2.37 12.68
CA MET A 10 -12.89 3.23 13.41
C MET A 10 -13.27 3.32 14.90
N VAL A 11 -12.27 3.27 15.76
CA VAL A 11 -12.40 3.35 17.22
C VAL A 11 -11.58 4.52 17.78
N PRO A 12 -11.90 5.07 18.96
CA PRO A 12 -11.05 6.10 19.58
C PRO A 12 -9.60 5.61 19.72
N SER A 13 -8.63 6.43 19.29
CA SER A 13 -7.20 6.20 19.50
C SER A 13 -6.58 7.39 20.24
N PRO A 14 -6.58 7.38 21.59
CA PRO A 14 -6.03 8.49 22.37
C PRO A 14 -4.53 8.72 22.15
N GLY A 15 -3.81 7.71 21.66
CA GLY A 15 -2.38 7.74 21.40
C GLY A 15 -1.99 8.30 20.02
N PHE A 16 -2.97 8.58 19.14
CA PHE A 16 -2.71 8.85 17.72
C PHE A 16 -1.64 9.91 17.47
N VAL A 17 -1.67 11.05 18.17
CA VAL A 17 -0.69 12.13 17.97
C VAL A 17 0.74 11.67 18.25
N ARG A 18 0.95 11.01 19.40
CA ARG A 18 2.27 10.49 19.81
C ARG A 18 2.74 9.37 18.88
N GLU A 19 1.85 8.47 18.49
CA GLU A 19 2.15 7.36 17.57
C GLU A 19 2.50 7.88 16.18
N ARG A 20 1.79 8.91 15.70
CA ARG A 20 2.10 9.60 14.45
C ARG A 20 3.48 10.26 14.49
N GLU A 21 3.82 10.97 15.56
CA GLU A 21 5.14 11.58 15.72
C GLU A 21 6.26 10.54 15.69
N ALA A 22 6.08 9.42 16.39
CA ALA A 22 7.03 8.30 16.38
C ALA A 22 7.18 7.71 14.96
N ALA A 23 6.07 7.40 14.29
CA ALA A 23 6.06 6.84 12.95
C ALA A 23 6.71 7.78 11.91
N LEU A 24 6.53 9.10 12.05
CA LEU A 24 7.21 10.08 11.19
C LEU A 24 8.73 10.12 11.43
N GLY A 25 9.16 9.95 12.68
CA GLY A 25 10.59 9.82 13.02
C GLY A 25 11.21 8.57 12.42
N GLU A 26 10.53 7.42 12.54
CA GLU A 26 10.94 6.15 11.93
C GLU A 26 10.99 6.25 10.40
N LEU A 27 9.96 6.85 9.78
CA LEU A 27 9.93 7.09 8.34
C LEU A 27 11.10 7.96 7.88
N ALA A 28 11.42 9.04 8.59
CA ALA A 28 12.57 9.88 8.26
C ALA A 28 13.88 9.08 8.32
N SER A 29 14.03 8.21 9.33
CA SER A 29 15.17 7.28 9.42
C SER A 29 15.23 6.34 8.22
N ALA A 30 14.13 5.65 7.88
CA ALA A 30 14.06 4.73 6.75
C ALA A 30 14.39 5.40 5.42
N ILE A 31 13.89 6.63 5.19
CA ILE A 31 14.21 7.41 3.98
C ILE A 31 15.71 7.72 3.94
N SER A 32 16.32 8.15 5.04
CA SER A 32 17.75 8.48 5.09
C SER A 32 18.67 7.28 4.85
N LYS A 33 18.21 6.08 5.24
CA LYS A 33 18.92 4.82 5.00
C LYS A 33 18.65 4.21 3.62
N GLY A 34 17.73 4.78 2.84
CA GLY A 34 17.34 4.24 1.54
C GLY A 34 16.53 2.94 1.62
N GLU A 35 15.80 2.73 2.71
CA GLU A 35 15.01 1.51 2.97
C GLU A 35 13.61 1.56 2.34
N ILE A 36 13.22 2.69 1.74
CA ILE A 36 11.94 2.86 1.05
C ILE A 36 12.16 2.72 -0.46
N ASP A 37 11.36 1.88 -1.12
CA ASP A 37 11.35 1.75 -2.58
C ASP A 37 11.23 3.14 -3.24
N ALA A 38 12.18 3.47 -4.12
CA ALA A 38 12.26 4.81 -4.73
C ALA A 38 10.93 5.29 -5.38
N PRO A 39 10.15 4.44 -6.07
CA PRO A 39 8.85 4.84 -6.61
C PRO A 39 7.79 5.22 -5.57
N LEU A 40 7.90 4.72 -4.33
CA LEU A 40 6.97 5.04 -3.25
C LEU A 40 7.26 6.38 -2.57
N LEU A 41 8.51 6.86 -2.61
CA LEU A 41 8.94 8.04 -1.85
C LEU A 41 8.02 9.26 -2.01
N PRO A 42 7.55 9.64 -3.22
CA PRO A 42 6.63 10.77 -3.35
C PRO A 42 5.31 10.57 -2.61
N LEU A 43 4.74 9.36 -2.70
CA LEU A 43 3.46 9.02 -2.06
C LEU A 43 3.59 8.99 -0.53
N ILE A 44 4.62 8.33 -0.02
CA ILE A 44 4.83 8.21 1.42
C ILE A 44 5.11 9.58 2.06
N ARG A 45 5.88 10.45 1.38
CA ARG A 45 6.07 11.84 1.82
C ARG A 45 4.78 12.66 1.78
N ALA A 46 3.88 12.39 0.84
CA ALA A 46 2.59 13.07 0.77
C ALA A 46 1.67 12.59 1.93
N PHE A 47 1.61 11.29 2.21
CA PHE A 47 0.89 10.76 3.37
C PHE A 47 1.39 11.36 4.69
N ALA A 48 2.71 11.51 4.85
CA ALA A 48 3.31 12.13 6.04
C ALA A 48 2.84 13.57 6.29
N GLN A 49 2.34 14.26 5.27
CA GLN A 49 1.81 15.62 5.37
C GLN A 49 0.31 15.67 5.63
N VAL A 50 -0.42 14.56 5.48
CA VAL A 50 -1.84 14.48 5.84
C VAL A 50 -1.94 14.41 7.37
N PRO A 51 -2.63 15.35 8.05
CA PRO A 51 -2.69 15.37 9.52
C PRO A 51 -3.43 14.17 10.10
N ALA A 52 -4.46 13.68 9.41
CA ALA A 52 -5.36 12.65 9.89
C ALA A 52 -4.85 11.20 9.69
N CYS A 53 -3.60 11.00 9.27
CA CYS A 53 -3.01 9.66 9.16
C CYS A 53 -1.48 9.65 9.29
N TYR A 54 -0.92 8.43 9.30
CA TYR A 54 0.48 8.13 9.02
C TYR A 54 0.62 6.73 8.41
N THR A 55 1.68 6.51 7.64
CA THR A 55 2.03 5.19 7.08
C THR A 55 2.76 4.35 8.10
N ILE A 56 2.49 3.04 8.12
CA ILE A 56 3.20 2.07 8.98
C ILE A 56 4.19 1.27 8.15
N GLN A 57 3.71 0.64 7.08
CA GLN A 57 4.51 -0.22 6.22
C GLN A 57 3.99 -0.10 4.79
N SER A 58 4.87 -0.21 3.80
CA SER A 58 4.50 -0.14 2.40
C SER A 58 5.47 -0.93 1.55
N CYS A 59 5.00 -1.49 0.45
CA CYS A 59 5.82 -2.15 -0.56
C CYS A 59 5.35 -1.75 -1.94
N TYR A 60 6.29 -1.44 -2.85
CA TYR A 60 5.94 -1.12 -4.22
C TYR A 60 5.40 -2.36 -4.96
N GLY A 61 5.73 -3.56 -4.50
CA GLY A 61 5.40 -4.81 -5.16
C GLY A 61 6.26 -5.07 -6.39
N HIS A 62 6.73 -6.30 -6.52
CA HIS A 62 7.68 -6.70 -7.56
C HIS A 62 7.52 -8.16 -7.96
N PHE A 63 8.06 -8.48 -9.13
CA PHE A 63 7.98 -9.81 -9.72
C PHE A 63 9.34 -10.50 -9.65
N VAL A 64 9.37 -11.68 -9.08
CA VAL A 64 10.54 -12.54 -8.94
C VAL A 64 10.44 -13.68 -9.94
N HIS A 65 11.44 -13.82 -10.82
CA HIS A 65 11.42 -14.80 -11.89
C HIS A 65 12.83 -15.21 -12.33
N GLY A 66 12.98 -16.40 -12.92
CA GLY A 66 14.29 -16.97 -13.27
C GLY A 66 15.15 -16.14 -14.24
N GLY A 67 14.53 -15.25 -15.05
CA GLY A 67 15.24 -14.30 -15.91
C GLY A 67 15.81 -13.05 -15.24
N GLN A 68 15.68 -12.91 -13.91
CA GLN A 68 16.15 -11.74 -13.14
C GLN A 68 16.85 -12.25 -11.86
N PRO A 69 18.19 -12.15 -11.75
CA PRO A 69 18.91 -12.64 -10.58
C PRO A 69 18.67 -11.80 -9.31
N ASP A 70 18.35 -10.52 -9.46
CA ASP A 70 18.03 -9.66 -8.33
C ASP A 70 16.57 -9.85 -7.89
N ILE A 71 16.37 -10.54 -6.76
CA ILE A 71 15.04 -10.81 -6.20
C ILE A 71 14.35 -9.57 -5.61
N HIS A 72 15.05 -8.43 -5.51
CA HIS A 72 14.51 -7.15 -5.03
C HIS A 72 14.29 -6.16 -6.17
N ASN A 73 14.48 -6.59 -7.42
CA ASN A 73 14.30 -5.76 -8.58
C ASN A 73 12.84 -5.29 -8.73
N ILE A 74 12.64 -3.98 -8.76
CA ILE A 74 11.34 -3.32 -8.96
C ILE A 74 11.09 -2.90 -10.42
N ARG A 75 11.96 -3.29 -11.37
CA ARG A 75 11.78 -2.95 -12.78
C ARG A 75 10.47 -3.51 -13.32
N ARG A 76 9.88 -2.75 -14.23
CA ARG A 76 8.67 -3.12 -14.98
C ARG A 76 8.96 -4.36 -15.84
N LEU A 77 7.98 -5.26 -15.92
CA LEU A 77 7.94 -6.38 -16.84
C LEU A 77 7.80 -5.84 -18.27
N GLU A 78 8.58 -6.41 -19.19
CA GLU A 78 8.53 -6.10 -20.61
C GLU A 78 8.09 -7.34 -21.39
N ALA A 79 6.93 -7.25 -22.05
CA ALA A 79 6.39 -8.35 -22.84
C ALA A 79 7.42 -8.83 -23.89
N GLY A 80 7.56 -10.15 -24.03
CA GLY A 80 8.50 -10.76 -24.98
C GLY A 80 9.97 -10.79 -24.55
N ARG A 81 10.33 -10.19 -23.40
CA ARG A 81 11.70 -10.24 -22.84
C ARG A 81 11.86 -11.17 -21.65
N ILE A 82 10.76 -11.79 -21.19
CA ILE A 82 10.76 -12.69 -20.04
C ILE A 82 10.75 -14.14 -20.56
N PRO A 83 11.82 -14.91 -20.34
CA PRO A 83 11.95 -16.28 -20.87
C PRO A 83 11.09 -17.30 -20.10
N VAL A 84 10.41 -16.88 -19.03
CA VAL A 84 9.61 -17.73 -18.15
C VAL A 84 8.16 -17.28 -18.13
N ASN A 85 7.25 -18.26 -18.15
CA ASN A 85 5.82 -18.00 -18.21
C ASN A 85 5.16 -17.83 -16.83
N ARG A 86 5.89 -18.10 -15.74
CA ARG A 86 5.42 -18.01 -14.36
C ARG A 86 6.42 -17.24 -13.51
N MET A 87 5.90 -16.50 -12.55
CA MET A 87 6.68 -15.69 -11.61
C MET A 87 5.97 -15.56 -10.27
N THR A 88 6.74 -15.25 -9.22
CA THR A 88 6.18 -14.86 -7.93
C THR A 88 5.99 -13.36 -7.91
N TYR A 89 4.76 -12.91 -7.73
CA TYR A 89 4.48 -11.52 -7.40
C TYR A 89 4.50 -11.35 -5.89
N ARG A 90 5.37 -10.48 -5.37
CA ARG A 90 5.28 -9.98 -3.99
C ARG A 90 4.40 -8.73 -4.03
N ILE A 91 3.31 -8.74 -3.27
CA ILE A 91 2.21 -7.80 -3.48
C ILE A 91 2.61 -6.35 -3.19
N ALA A 92 1.99 -5.42 -3.91
CA ALA A 92 2.08 -4.01 -3.59
C ALA A 92 1.06 -3.67 -2.50
N TYR A 93 1.44 -2.83 -1.53
CA TYR A 93 0.51 -2.34 -0.52
C TYR A 93 0.98 -1.06 0.15
N VAL A 94 0.02 -0.34 0.72
CA VAL A 94 0.24 0.77 1.64
C VAL A 94 -0.63 0.55 2.85
N THR A 95 -0.01 0.46 4.02
CA THR A 95 -0.69 0.37 5.31
C THR A 95 -0.64 1.71 6.02
N VAL A 96 -1.81 2.24 6.38
CA VAL A 96 -1.98 3.55 7.05
C VAL A 96 -2.78 3.41 8.34
N CYS A 97 -2.33 4.09 9.40
CA CYS A 97 -3.18 4.38 10.56
C CYS A 97 -3.93 5.68 10.31
N ILE A 98 -5.24 5.68 10.55
CA ILE A 98 -6.12 6.82 10.31
C ILE A 98 -6.74 7.28 11.64
N GLU A 99 -6.66 8.57 11.91
CA GLU A 99 -7.25 9.17 13.11
C GLU A 99 -8.77 9.01 13.11
N ASN A 100 -9.38 8.62 14.23
CA ASN A 100 -10.84 8.62 14.39
C ASN A 100 -11.39 10.04 14.58
N SER A 101 -11.29 10.85 13.53
CA SER A 101 -11.76 12.23 13.43
C SER A 101 -12.54 12.41 12.13
N ARG A 102 -13.27 13.53 12.00
CA ARG A 102 -14.03 13.82 10.76
C ARG A 102 -13.15 13.76 9.50
N ALA A 103 -11.93 14.31 9.58
CA ALA A 103 -10.98 14.27 8.47
C ALA A 103 -10.52 12.84 8.17
N GLY A 104 -10.23 12.05 9.21
CA GLY A 104 -9.87 10.65 9.04
C GLY A 104 -10.97 9.78 8.43
N HIS A 105 -12.24 9.99 8.81
CA HIS A 105 -13.38 9.31 8.18
C HIS A 105 -13.50 9.61 6.69
N LEU A 106 -13.29 10.87 6.29
CA LEU A 106 -13.28 11.27 4.88
C LEU A 106 -12.12 10.62 4.11
N LEU A 107 -10.91 10.63 4.69
CA LEU A 107 -9.76 9.94 4.11
C LEU A 107 -10.01 8.44 3.97
N ARG A 108 -10.55 7.78 4.99
CA ARG A 108 -10.89 6.35 4.96
C ARG A 108 -11.86 6.05 3.83
N GLN A 109 -12.92 6.85 3.68
CA GLN A 109 -13.91 6.67 2.63
C GLN A 109 -13.32 6.81 1.22
N ASP A 110 -12.43 7.78 1.03
CA ASP A 110 -11.74 8.02 -0.24
C ASP A 110 -10.74 6.91 -0.57
N LEU A 111 -10.01 6.39 0.42
CA LEU A 111 -9.12 5.25 0.26
C LEU A 111 -9.91 3.97 -0.08
N GLU A 112 -11.04 3.74 0.60
CA GLU A 112 -11.95 2.64 0.28
C GLU A 112 -12.53 2.76 -1.14
N ALA A 113 -12.69 3.98 -1.66
CA ALA A 113 -13.13 4.21 -3.03
C ALA A 113 -12.11 3.74 -4.08
N VAL A 114 -10.81 3.78 -3.77
CA VAL A 114 -9.77 3.25 -4.66
C VAL A 114 -9.94 1.75 -4.85
N ALA A 115 -10.26 1.00 -3.79
CA ALA A 115 -10.53 -0.44 -3.92
C ALA A 115 -11.76 -0.76 -4.77
N ARG A 116 -12.75 0.14 -4.83
CA ARG A 116 -13.93 -0.03 -5.69
C ARG A 116 -13.65 0.19 -7.18
N MET A 117 -12.49 0.76 -7.55
CA MET A 117 -12.13 0.98 -8.95
C MET A 117 -11.82 -0.34 -9.67
N ASP A 118 -11.25 -1.30 -8.95
CA ASP A 118 -10.98 -2.65 -9.43
C ASP A 118 -11.05 -3.63 -8.24
N PRO A 119 -12.25 -4.08 -7.82
CA PRO A 119 -12.41 -4.95 -6.66
C PRO A 119 -11.82 -6.36 -6.87
N ASP A 120 -11.54 -6.74 -8.12
CA ASP A 120 -10.92 -8.01 -8.44
C ASP A 120 -9.41 -8.00 -8.18
N ASN A 121 -8.78 -6.82 -8.09
CA ASN A 121 -7.34 -6.69 -7.90
C ASN A 121 -6.91 -5.75 -6.79
N ILE A 122 -7.78 -4.87 -6.29
CA ILE A 122 -7.47 -3.91 -5.23
C ILE A 122 -8.34 -4.20 -4.02
N GLN A 123 -7.72 -4.34 -2.86
CA GLN A 123 -8.44 -4.56 -1.60
C GLN A 123 -8.15 -3.45 -0.59
N PHE A 124 -9.18 -3.11 0.19
CA PHE A 124 -9.09 -2.23 1.35
C PHE A 124 -9.53 -3.04 2.57
N GLY A 125 -8.61 -3.31 3.50
CA GLY A 125 -8.86 -4.17 4.65
C GLY A 125 -8.17 -3.70 5.92
N SER A 126 -8.35 -4.45 7.01
CA SER A 126 -7.75 -4.20 8.32
C SER A 126 -7.02 -5.45 8.79
N ALA A 127 -5.85 -5.75 8.20
CA ALA A 127 -5.10 -6.95 8.54
C ALA A 127 -4.84 -7.07 10.05
N ASP A 128 -5.18 -8.22 10.62
CA ASP A 128 -5.29 -8.42 12.07
C ASP A 128 -3.99 -8.06 12.80
N TRP A 129 -2.85 -8.50 12.27
CA TRP A 129 -1.53 -8.23 12.84
C TRP A 129 -1.24 -6.73 13.04
N PHE A 130 -1.64 -5.90 12.07
CA PHE A 130 -1.48 -4.46 12.20
C PHE A 130 -2.49 -3.86 13.18
N TRP A 131 -3.75 -4.33 13.15
CA TRP A 131 -4.79 -3.80 14.01
C TRP A 131 -4.56 -4.09 15.49
N ASP A 132 -4.00 -5.25 15.81
CA ASP A 132 -3.70 -5.67 17.18
C ASP A 132 -2.56 -4.85 17.80
N GLN A 133 -1.68 -4.27 16.97
CA GLN A 133 -0.62 -3.35 17.39
C GLN A 133 -1.07 -1.89 17.40
N THR A 134 -1.78 -1.48 16.35
CA THR A 134 -2.20 -0.10 16.13
C THR A 134 -3.62 -0.10 15.56
N VAL A 135 -4.60 0.24 16.39
CA VAL A 135 -6.00 0.35 15.98
C VAL A 135 -6.18 1.42 14.89
N ASN A 136 -7.25 1.31 14.09
CA ASN A 136 -7.49 2.16 12.91
C ASN A 136 -6.44 2.04 11.82
N THR A 137 -5.74 0.91 11.77
CA THR A 137 -4.86 0.59 10.66
C THR A 137 -5.63 -0.06 9.51
N TYR A 138 -5.42 0.46 8.30
CA TYR A 138 -6.01 -0.07 7.09
C TYR A 138 -4.92 -0.33 6.07
N SER A 139 -5.01 -1.48 5.40
CA SER A 139 -4.11 -1.90 4.33
C SER A 139 -4.84 -1.81 3.01
N LEU A 140 -4.28 -1.02 2.09
CA LEU A 140 -4.63 -1.04 0.69
C LEU A 140 -3.62 -1.91 -0.04
N GLN A 141 -4.06 -2.96 -0.73
CA GLN A 141 -3.17 -3.88 -1.41
C GLN A 141 -3.64 -4.18 -2.84
N VAL A 142 -2.67 -4.51 -3.70
CA VAL A 142 -2.90 -4.94 -5.08
C VAL A 142 -2.52 -6.41 -5.18
N SER A 143 -3.52 -7.24 -5.42
CA SER A 143 -3.39 -8.68 -5.63
C SER A 143 -4.70 -9.19 -6.24
N PRO A 144 -4.67 -10.17 -7.17
CA PRO A 144 -5.90 -10.83 -7.59
C PRO A 144 -6.68 -11.34 -6.37
N SER A 145 -7.98 -11.10 -6.34
CA SER A 145 -8.82 -11.26 -5.15
C SER A 145 -8.80 -12.67 -4.56
N ARG A 146 -8.53 -13.68 -5.39
CA ARG A 146 -8.32 -15.08 -4.97
C ARG A 146 -7.10 -15.31 -4.08
N PHE A 147 -6.14 -14.39 -4.07
CA PHE A 147 -4.91 -14.41 -3.27
C PHE A 147 -4.88 -13.29 -2.21
N ARG A 148 -6.01 -12.66 -1.91
CA ARG A 148 -6.08 -11.48 -1.03
C ARG A 148 -5.56 -11.71 0.39
N THR A 149 -5.45 -12.95 0.86
CA THR A 149 -4.95 -13.28 2.20
C THR A 149 -3.46 -13.65 2.22
N GLU A 150 -2.81 -13.64 1.05
CA GLU A 150 -1.39 -13.97 0.86
C GLU A 150 -0.55 -12.70 0.67
N ASP A 151 0.72 -12.73 1.08
CA ASP A 151 1.69 -11.64 0.86
C ASP A 151 2.47 -11.77 -0.46
N SER A 152 2.28 -12.91 -1.14
CA SER A 152 2.84 -13.20 -2.44
C SER A 152 1.99 -14.25 -3.15
N CYS A 153 1.98 -14.23 -4.48
CA CYS A 153 1.24 -15.19 -5.27
C CYS A 153 1.98 -15.56 -6.55
N THR A 154 1.72 -16.76 -7.09
CA THR A 154 2.26 -17.15 -8.39
C THR A 154 1.33 -16.70 -9.52
N LEU A 155 1.87 -15.92 -10.46
CA LEU A 155 1.15 -15.41 -11.62
C LEU A 155 1.77 -15.92 -12.92
N TYR A 156 0.94 -16.06 -13.94
CA TYR A 156 1.40 -16.23 -15.31
C TYR A 156 1.68 -14.87 -15.95
N ILE A 157 2.52 -14.82 -16.98
CA ILE A 157 2.98 -13.56 -17.62
C ILE A 157 1.83 -12.62 -17.99
N ASP A 158 0.76 -13.12 -18.61
CA ASP A 158 -0.36 -12.27 -19.05
C ASP A 158 -1.07 -11.60 -17.87
N GLU A 159 -1.28 -12.35 -16.79
CA GLU A 159 -1.88 -11.82 -15.57
C GLU A 159 -0.93 -10.90 -14.81
N ALA A 160 0.37 -11.21 -14.80
CA ALA A 160 1.39 -10.37 -14.18
C ALA A 160 1.47 -8.98 -14.84
N LEU A 161 1.33 -8.94 -16.18
CA LEU A 161 1.25 -7.68 -16.92
C LEU A 161 -0.01 -6.89 -16.56
N VAL A 162 -1.17 -7.55 -16.39
CA VAL A 162 -2.39 -6.90 -15.92
C VAL A 162 -2.22 -6.34 -14.50
N VAL A 163 -1.75 -7.17 -13.56
CA VAL A 163 -1.51 -6.77 -12.16
C VAL A 163 -0.51 -5.60 -12.09
N GLN A 164 0.49 -5.58 -12.95
CA GLN A 164 1.42 -4.45 -13.06
C GLN A 164 0.72 -3.15 -13.45
N GLU A 165 -0.19 -3.16 -14.44
CA GLU A 165 -0.94 -1.96 -14.80
C GLU A 165 -1.88 -1.52 -13.69
N VAL A 166 -2.56 -2.47 -13.04
CA VAL A 166 -3.42 -2.16 -11.88
C VAL A 166 -2.61 -1.53 -10.76
N ARG A 167 -1.42 -2.06 -10.45
CA ARG A 167 -0.51 -1.49 -9.45
C ARG A 167 -0.12 -0.05 -9.77
N ASP A 168 0.25 0.22 -11.02
CA ASP A 168 0.71 1.56 -11.42
C ASP A 168 -0.47 2.57 -11.37
N GLN A 169 -1.67 2.14 -11.75
CA GLN A 169 -2.90 2.92 -11.58
C GLN A 169 -3.25 3.13 -10.11
N PHE A 170 -3.16 2.08 -9.29
CA PHE A 170 -3.40 2.12 -7.85
C PHE A 170 -2.57 3.20 -7.16
N PHE A 171 -1.26 3.26 -7.40
CA PHE A 171 -0.41 4.30 -6.82
C PHE A 171 -0.73 5.69 -7.35
N THR A 172 -1.14 5.81 -8.62
CA THR A 172 -1.60 7.07 -9.21
C THR A 172 -2.86 7.58 -8.50
N GLU A 173 -3.84 6.71 -8.23
CA GLU A 173 -5.09 7.07 -7.57
C GLU A 173 -4.90 7.35 -6.09
N LEU A 174 -4.05 6.57 -5.40
CA LEU A 174 -3.64 6.89 -4.02
C LEU A 174 -3.04 8.30 -3.92
N MET A 175 -2.14 8.67 -4.85
CA MET A 175 -1.58 10.02 -4.88
C MET A 175 -2.67 11.09 -5.05
N ARG A 176 -3.67 10.85 -5.90
CA ARG A 176 -4.81 11.78 -6.07
C ARG A 176 -5.64 11.89 -4.80
N VAL A 177 -5.92 10.78 -4.11
CA VAL A 177 -6.60 10.80 -2.81
C VAL A 177 -5.79 11.64 -1.84
N VAL A 178 -4.53 11.30 -1.60
CA VAL A 178 -3.67 11.99 -0.62
C VAL A 178 -3.63 13.50 -0.85
N ARG A 179 -3.47 13.93 -2.12
CA ARG A 179 -3.44 15.36 -2.47
C ARG A 179 -4.71 16.13 -2.07
N ARG A 180 -5.88 15.49 -2.09
CA ARG A 180 -7.15 16.11 -1.65
C ARG A 180 -7.22 16.31 -0.13
N HIS A 181 -6.40 15.56 0.62
CA HIS A 181 -6.35 15.59 2.08
C HIS A 181 -5.13 16.36 2.62
N LEU A 182 -4.32 16.95 1.73
CA LEU A 182 -3.27 17.86 2.15
C LEU A 182 -3.89 19.17 2.70
N PRO A 183 -3.27 19.80 3.70
CA PRO A 183 -3.69 21.12 4.16
C PRO A 183 -3.69 22.14 3.01
N SER A 184 -4.76 22.91 2.86
CA SER A 184 -4.84 23.99 1.87
C SER A 184 -3.73 25.02 2.10
N GLY A 185 -2.83 25.20 1.12
CA GLY A 185 -1.76 26.21 1.19
C GLY A 185 -0.36 25.76 0.77
N TRP A 186 -0.24 24.69 -0.02
CA TRP A 186 1.02 24.22 -0.62
C TRP A 186 0.86 24.05 -2.13
#